data_AF-A0A2N1FC70-F1
#
_entry.id   AF-A0A2N1FC70-F1
#
_cell.length_a   1.000
_cell.length_b   1.000
_cell.length_c   1.000
_cell.angle_alpha   90.00
_cell.angle_beta   90.00
_cell.angle_gamma   90.00
#
_symmetry.space_group_name_H-M   'P 1'
#
loop_
_entity.id
_entity.type
_entity.pdbx_description
1 polymer ?
#
loop_
_entity_poly.entity_id
_entity_poly.type
_entity_poly.pdbx_seq_one_letter_code
_entity_poly.pdbx_strand_id
1 'polypeptide(L)'
;MTPKELSSLEGVELANAFVTYFKPWALTPACIKILKEISTKIVNVKYEDDLNIYFNNDEEEEVSITFGAAYNGDFKDTNLKTPESYKTIVRMHNTITFGDGVPNDIDFYGYDGEAPSSEFMLEELEGDEEIHQGFCDAGQNWIIWDYQRKNALGEPVIIIADHGLIVEDNDDFPEQDEIAFGVGGLFIRLMKEFIFNDTNYGWG
;
A
#
# COMPACT_ATOMS: atom_id res chain seq x y z
N MET A 1 -16.90 -10.53 -4.79
CA MET A 1 -16.49 -9.82 -6.01
C MET A 1 -15.04 -10.16 -6.27
N THR A 2 -14.72 -10.61 -7.47
CA THR A 2 -13.36 -10.99 -7.90
C THR A 2 -12.76 -9.88 -8.79
N PRO A 3 -11.43 -9.82 -8.96
CA PRO A 3 -10.78 -8.92 -9.92
C PRO A 3 -11.38 -8.99 -11.34
N LYS A 4 -11.67 -10.22 -11.80
CA LYS A 4 -12.29 -10.48 -13.10
C LYS A 4 -13.71 -9.94 -13.22
N GLU A 5 -14.49 -10.00 -12.14
CA GLU A 5 -15.83 -9.40 -12.12
C GLU A 5 -15.71 -7.86 -12.16
N LEU A 6 -14.78 -7.28 -11.41
CA LEU A 6 -14.53 -5.84 -11.40
C LEU A 6 -14.17 -5.30 -12.79
N SER A 7 -13.31 -6.01 -13.52
CA SER A 7 -12.86 -5.61 -14.87
C SER A 7 -13.92 -5.70 -15.96
N SER A 8 -15.13 -6.16 -15.64
CA SER A 8 -16.24 -6.27 -16.60
C SER A 8 -17.29 -5.15 -16.44
N LEU A 9 -17.09 -4.26 -15.46
CA LEU A 9 -18.03 -3.21 -15.10
C LEU A 9 -17.57 -1.86 -15.64
N GLU A 10 -18.52 -0.94 -15.83
CA GLU A 10 -18.24 0.41 -16.32
C GLU A 10 -19.00 1.48 -15.50
N GLY A 11 -18.52 2.72 -15.58
CA GLY A 11 -19.20 3.90 -15.03
C GLY A 11 -19.54 3.79 -13.53
N VAL A 12 -20.78 4.11 -13.17
CA VAL A 12 -21.24 4.13 -11.76
C VAL A 12 -21.21 2.74 -11.12
N GLU A 13 -21.45 1.68 -11.89
CA GLU A 13 -21.39 0.31 -11.39
C GLU A 13 -19.95 -0.06 -11.00
N LEU A 14 -18.99 0.28 -11.88
CA LEU A 14 -17.57 0.11 -11.61
C LEU A 14 -17.11 0.89 -10.37
N ALA A 15 -17.51 2.16 -10.24
CA ALA A 15 -17.13 2.98 -9.10
C ALA A 15 -17.64 2.40 -7.76
N ASN A 16 -18.86 1.88 -7.73
CA ASN A 16 -19.43 1.23 -6.54
C ASN A 16 -18.77 -0.13 -6.25
N ALA A 17 -18.49 -0.90 -7.30
CA ALA A 17 -17.80 -2.18 -7.23
C ALA A 17 -16.37 -2.02 -6.68
N PHE A 18 -15.63 -1.02 -7.16
CA PHE A 18 -14.30 -0.67 -6.66
C PHE A 18 -14.33 -0.38 -5.15
N VAL A 19 -15.21 0.51 -4.70
CA VAL A 19 -15.34 0.86 -3.27
C VAL A 19 -15.70 -0.38 -2.44
N THR A 20 -16.53 -1.27 -2.99
CA THR A 20 -16.92 -2.52 -2.32
C THR A 20 -15.74 -3.50 -2.24
N TYR A 21 -14.98 -3.62 -3.32
CA TYR A 21 -13.85 -4.53 -3.45
C TYR A 21 -12.72 -4.14 -2.48
N PHE A 22 -12.33 -2.86 -2.43
CA PHE A 22 -11.27 -2.36 -1.54
C PHE A 22 -11.75 -2.00 -0.12
N LYS A 23 -13.03 -2.20 0.20
CA LYS A 23 -13.59 -1.93 1.54
C LYS A 23 -12.80 -2.57 2.70
N PRO A 24 -12.26 -3.81 2.59
CA PRO A 24 -11.48 -4.41 3.67
C PRO A 24 -10.24 -3.59 4.08
N TRP A 25 -9.72 -2.73 3.21
CA TRP A 25 -8.57 -1.87 3.49
C TRP A 25 -8.97 -0.61 4.25
N ALA A 26 -10.23 -0.19 4.13
CA ALA A 26 -10.74 1.07 4.65
C ALA A 26 -11.38 0.92 6.03
N LEU A 27 -10.53 0.82 7.06
CA LEU A 27 -10.95 0.57 8.43
C LEU A 27 -11.58 1.80 9.12
N THR A 28 -11.44 3.00 8.56
CA THR A 28 -12.03 4.24 9.11
C THR A 28 -12.99 4.90 8.12
N PRO A 29 -13.95 5.73 8.59
CA PRO A 29 -14.81 6.53 7.71
C PRO A 29 -14.02 7.45 6.76
N ALA A 30 -12.85 7.94 7.20
CA ALA A 30 -11.96 8.75 6.37
C ALA A 30 -11.41 7.94 5.18
N CYS A 31 -10.93 6.71 5.42
CA CYS A 31 -10.50 5.80 4.35
C CYS A 31 -11.62 5.55 3.33
N ILE A 32 -12.85 5.30 3.80
CA ILE A 32 -14.00 5.07 2.92
C ILE A 32 -14.32 6.30 2.07
N LYS A 33 -14.17 7.50 2.62
CA LYS A 33 -14.35 8.74 1.87
C LYS A 33 -13.29 8.86 0.76
N ILE A 34 -12.04 8.57 1.07
CA ILE A 34 -10.94 8.60 0.09
C ILE A 34 -11.15 7.56 -1.03
N LEU A 35 -11.54 6.32 -0.70
CA LEU A 35 -11.87 5.31 -1.72
C LEU A 35 -12.96 5.78 -2.69
N LYS A 36 -13.98 6.49 -2.18
CA LYS A 36 -15.04 7.08 -3.01
C LYS A 36 -14.54 8.24 -3.87
N GLU A 37 -13.58 9.01 -3.39
CA GLU A 37 -12.93 10.06 -4.19
C GLU A 37 -12.13 9.42 -5.34
N ILE A 38 -11.26 8.45 -5.03
CA ILE A 38 -10.47 7.68 -6.00
C ILE A 38 -11.36 7.03 -7.06
N SER A 39 -12.50 6.44 -6.66
CA SER A 39 -13.37 5.73 -7.61
C SER A 39 -13.97 6.62 -8.69
N THR A 40 -14.01 7.94 -8.49
CA THR A 40 -14.47 8.89 -9.51
C THR A 40 -13.46 9.12 -10.63
N LYS A 41 -12.19 8.73 -10.43
CA LYS A 41 -11.11 8.89 -11.39
C LYS A 41 -10.88 7.67 -12.26
N ILE A 42 -11.54 6.53 -11.98
CA ILE A 42 -11.32 5.28 -12.72
C ILE A 42 -11.78 5.45 -14.17
N VAL A 43 -10.85 5.18 -15.09
CA VAL A 43 -11.07 5.18 -16.54
C VAL A 43 -11.34 3.76 -17.04
N ASN A 44 -10.53 2.81 -16.57
CA ASN A 44 -10.57 1.44 -17.06
C ASN A 44 -10.02 0.46 -16.02
N VAL A 45 -10.45 -0.79 -16.11
CA VAL A 45 -9.93 -1.90 -15.32
C VAL A 45 -9.69 -3.08 -16.24
N LYS A 46 -8.47 -3.62 -16.22
CA LYS A 46 -8.10 -4.83 -16.97
C LYS A 46 -7.65 -5.93 -16.01
N TYR A 47 -7.98 -7.16 -16.36
CA TYR A 47 -7.54 -8.33 -15.60
C TYR A 47 -7.15 -9.46 -16.56
N GLU A 48 -5.88 -9.84 -16.52
CA GLU A 48 -5.33 -11.00 -17.24
C GLU A 48 -4.80 -12.00 -16.21
N ASP A 49 -3.72 -11.61 -15.53
CA ASP A 49 -3.17 -12.30 -14.35
C ASP A 49 -3.14 -11.35 -13.14
N ASP A 50 -2.77 -10.09 -13.40
CA ASP A 50 -2.82 -8.99 -12.44
C ASP A 50 -3.99 -8.05 -12.73
N LEU A 51 -4.48 -7.40 -11.68
CA LEU A 51 -5.51 -6.38 -11.77
C LEU A 51 -4.84 -5.04 -12.07
N ASN A 52 -5.10 -4.48 -13.24
CA ASN A 52 -4.58 -3.19 -13.66
C ASN A 52 -5.73 -2.17 -13.66
N ILE A 53 -5.62 -1.12 -12.85
CA ILE A 53 -6.62 -0.06 -12.77
C ILE A 53 -5.99 1.23 -13.29
N TYR A 54 -6.68 1.86 -14.24
CA TYR A 54 -6.28 3.10 -14.87
C TYR A 54 -7.14 4.25 -14.34
N PHE A 55 -6.50 5.36 -14.02
CA PHE A 55 -7.13 6.55 -13.45
C PHE A 55 -6.75 7.79 -14.25
N ASN A 56 -7.65 8.77 -14.34
CA ASN A 56 -7.29 10.11 -14.77
C ASN A 56 -6.79 10.91 -13.56
N ASN A 57 -5.57 11.43 -13.63
CA ASN A 57 -5.06 12.34 -12.61
C ASN A 57 -5.75 13.73 -12.70
N ASP A 58 -5.28 14.71 -11.93
CA ASP A 58 -5.82 16.08 -11.96
C ASP A 58 -5.43 16.88 -13.21
N GLU A 59 -4.40 16.43 -13.95
CA GLU A 59 -3.99 16.98 -15.24
C GLU A 59 -4.67 16.28 -16.44
N GLU A 60 -5.62 15.37 -16.19
CA GLU A 60 -6.27 14.50 -17.19
C GLU A 60 -5.31 13.52 -17.90
N GLU A 61 -4.15 13.24 -17.29
CA GLU A 61 -3.25 12.17 -17.74
C GLU A 61 -3.67 10.83 -17.14
N GLU A 62 -3.48 9.75 -17.91
CA GLU A 62 -3.78 8.40 -17.46
C GLU A 62 -2.61 7.84 -16.65
N VAL A 63 -2.87 7.47 -15.40
CA VAL A 63 -1.94 6.77 -14.51
C VAL A 63 -2.47 5.38 -14.17
N SER A 64 -1.58 4.42 -13.91
CA SER A 64 -1.96 3.05 -13.60
C SER A 64 -1.48 2.60 -12.23
N ILE A 65 -2.27 1.73 -11.60
CA ILE A 65 -1.85 0.95 -10.45
C ILE A 65 -2.11 -0.53 -10.77
N THR A 66 -1.06 -1.33 -10.62
CA THR A 66 -1.08 -2.77 -10.87
C THR A 66 -1.11 -3.49 -9.53
N PHE A 67 -2.04 -4.43 -9.39
CA PHE A 67 -2.21 -5.24 -8.20
C PHE A 67 -2.02 -6.72 -8.55
N GLY A 68 -0.99 -7.31 -7.95
CA GLY A 68 -0.62 -8.70 -8.18
C GLY A 68 -1.63 -9.71 -7.66
N ALA A 69 -1.41 -10.97 -8.02
CA ALA A 69 -2.19 -12.09 -7.51
C ALA A 69 -2.14 -12.19 -5.96
N ALA A 70 -3.22 -12.69 -5.36
CA ALA A 70 -3.32 -12.95 -3.93
C ALA A 70 -2.35 -14.05 -3.45
N TYR A 71 -1.77 -13.86 -2.27
CA TYR A 71 -1.08 -14.94 -1.57
C TYR A 71 -2.10 -15.84 -0.86
N ASN A 72 -2.05 -17.13 -1.18
CA ASN A 72 -2.96 -18.15 -0.64
C ASN A 72 -2.28 -19.13 0.33
N GLY A 73 -1.00 -18.90 0.64
CA GLY A 73 -0.26 -19.72 1.59
C GLY A 73 -0.51 -19.32 3.05
N ASP A 74 0.14 -20.04 3.95
CA ASP A 74 0.16 -19.71 5.36
C ASP A 74 1.21 -18.63 5.65
N PHE A 75 0.94 -17.78 6.63
CA PHE A 75 1.93 -16.84 7.15
C PHE A 75 2.70 -17.54 8.26
N LYS A 76 4.03 -17.51 8.19
CA LYS A 76 4.86 -18.10 9.22
C LYS A 76 4.84 -17.25 10.49
N ASP A 77 4.91 -17.92 11.62
CA ASP A 77 5.18 -17.28 12.89
C ASP A 77 6.68 -17.01 12.99
N THR A 78 7.08 -15.77 12.76
CA THR A 78 8.44 -15.26 12.97
C THR A 78 8.50 -14.46 14.29
N ASN A 79 9.70 -14.04 14.71
CA ASN A 79 9.85 -13.19 15.89
C ASN A 79 9.12 -11.84 15.73
N LEU A 80 9.09 -11.32 14.51
CA LEU A 80 8.35 -10.13 14.11
C LEU A 80 7.01 -10.52 13.50
N LYS A 81 5.99 -10.66 14.36
CA LYS A 81 4.66 -11.08 13.92
C LYS A 81 4.10 -10.15 12.84
N THR A 82 3.86 -10.70 11.65
CA THR A 82 3.23 -9.98 10.54
C THR A 82 1.88 -9.37 10.95
N PRO A 83 1.66 -8.06 10.72
CA PRO A 83 0.40 -7.38 11.05
C PRO A 83 -0.82 -7.97 10.34
N GLU A 84 -1.99 -7.98 10.97
CA GLU A 84 -3.22 -8.51 10.34
C GLU A 84 -3.72 -7.58 9.22
N SER A 85 -3.52 -6.26 9.36
CA SER A 85 -3.81 -5.31 8.29
C SER A 85 -2.97 -5.60 7.02
N TYR A 86 -1.68 -5.94 7.17
CA TYR A 86 -0.83 -6.38 6.07
C TYR A 86 -1.32 -7.68 5.43
N LYS A 87 -1.63 -8.71 6.25
CA LYS A 87 -2.16 -9.98 5.76
C LYS A 87 -3.43 -9.81 4.95
N THR A 88 -4.26 -8.82 5.31
CA THR A 88 -5.48 -8.47 4.56
C THR A 88 -5.15 -7.97 3.16
N ILE A 89 -4.11 -7.14 3.02
CA ILE A 89 -3.63 -6.67 1.71
C ILE A 89 -3.10 -7.85 0.91
N VAL A 90 -2.14 -8.59 1.45
CA VAL A 90 -1.46 -9.70 0.78
C VAL A 90 -2.42 -10.81 0.31
N ARG A 91 -3.47 -11.10 1.08
CA ARG A 91 -4.53 -12.06 0.69
C ARG A 91 -5.44 -11.56 -0.43
N MET A 92 -5.43 -10.26 -0.73
CA MET A 92 -6.13 -9.69 -1.88
C MET A 92 -5.18 -9.49 -3.05
N HIS A 93 -4.02 -8.88 -2.76
CA HIS A 93 -2.97 -8.51 -3.71
C HIS A 93 -1.61 -8.62 -3.04
N ASN A 94 -0.80 -9.58 -3.49
CA ASN A 94 0.53 -9.79 -2.93
C ASN A 94 1.55 -8.79 -3.47
N THR A 95 1.26 -8.01 -4.50
CA THR A 95 2.11 -6.89 -4.92
C THR A 95 1.22 -5.72 -5.30
N ILE A 96 1.74 -4.51 -5.14
CA ILE A 96 1.07 -3.28 -5.58
C ILE A 96 2.15 -2.36 -6.16
N THR A 97 2.03 -2.05 -7.44
CA THR A 97 2.98 -1.20 -8.15
C THR A 97 2.24 0.01 -8.71
N PHE A 98 2.77 1.19 -8.43
CA PHE A 98 2.24 2.45 -8.91
C PHE A 98 3.04 2.85 -10.16
N GLY A 99 2.38 3.32 -11.22
CA GLY A 99 3.06 3.71 -12.46
C GLY A 99 3.83 2.56 -13.10
N ASP A 100 5.11 2.82 -13.43
CA ASP A 100 6.04 1.83 -13.98
C ASP A 100 6.92 1.18 -12.90
N GLY A 101 6.78 1.60 -11.63
CA GLY A 101 7.49 1.07 -10.48
C GLY A 101 8.77 1.84 -10.11
N VAL A 102 9.57 1.23 -9.24
CA VAL A 102 10.86 1.79 -8.78
C VAL A 102 11.84 1.99 -9.94
N PRO A 103 12.71 3.03 -9.89
CA PRO A 103 13.08 3.85 -8.73
C PRO A 103 12.20 5.09 -8.52
N ASN A 104 11.25 5.36 -9.42
CA ASN A 104 10.50 6.61 -9.39
C ASN A 104 9.14 6.45 -8.69
N ASP A 105 8.61 5.23 -8.57
CA ASP A 105 7.29 4.99 -8.02
C ASP A 105 7.29 4.03 -6.81
N ILE A 106 6.10 3.80 -6.25
CA ILE A 106 5.87 2.93 -5.10
C ILE A 106 5.77 1.46 -5.55
N ASP A 107 6.53 0.59 -4.89
CA ASP A 107 6.44 -0.85 -5.05
C ASP A 107 6.27 -1.55 -3.70
N PHE A 108 5.11 -2.18 -3.53
CA PHE A 108 4.77 -2.96 -2.35
C PHE A 108 5.27 -4.40 -2.50
N TYR A 109 6.19 -4.75 -1.62
CA TYR A 109 6.72 -6.10 -1.54
C TYR A 109 5.81 -6.98 -0.69
N GLY A 110 5.21 -7.94 -1.37
CA GLY A 110 4.38 -8.96 -0.76
C GLY A 110 5.09 -9.88 0.21
N TYR A 111 4.39 -10.96 0.50
CA TYR A 111 4.90 -12.07 1.28
C TYR A 111 5.38 -13.18 0.34
N ASP A 112 6.62 -13.62 0.49
CA ASP A 112 7.22 -14.68 -0.33
C ASP A 112 7.03 -16.09 0.26
N GLY A 113 6.47 -16.18 1.47
CA GLY A 113 6.29 -17.41 2.24
C GLY A 113 7.18 -17.51 3.47
N GLU A 114 8.19 -16.65 3.59
CA GLU A 114 9.08 -16.55 4.74
C GLU A 114 8.88 -15.23 5.48
N ALA A 115 8.98 -14.12 4.76
CA ALA A 115 8.91 -12.76 5.29
C ALA A 115 8.25 -11.82 4.26
N PRO A 116 7.90 -10.58 4.63
CA PRO A 116 7.78 -9.52 3.64
C PRO A 116 9.08 -9.49 2.81
N SER A 117 8.99 -9.49 1.49
CA SER A 117 10.14 -9.72 0.59
C SER A 117 11.05 -8.48 0.48
N SER A 118 11.68 -8.09 1.59
CA SER A 118 12.41 -6.83 1.76
C SER A 118 13.87 -7.02 2.19
N GLU A 119 14.48 -8.19 1.96
CA GLU A 119 15.83 -8.54 2.46
C GLU A 119 16.90 -7.48 2.15
N PHE A 120 16.72 -6.67 1.11
CA PHE A 120 17.70 -5.64 0.70
C PHE A 120 17.64 -4.33 1.53
N MET A 121 16.59 -4.10 2.32
CA MET A 121 16.26 -2.76 2.85
C MET A 121 16.98 -2.36 4.15
N LEU A 122 17.22 -3.29 5.07
CA LEU A 122 17.72 -2.94 6.41
C LEU A 122 19.24 -2.72 6.43
N GLU A 123 19.97 -3.36 5.51
CA GLU A 123 21.41 -3.13 5.35
C GLU A 123 21.74 -1.69 4.93
N GLU A 124 20.84 -0.99 4.22
CA GLU A 124 21.06 0.39 3.76
C GLU A 124 20.73 1.47 4.80
N LEU A 125 19.88 1.15 5.80
CA LEU A 125 19.32 2.13 6.75
C LEU A 125 19.90 2.03 8.18
N GLU A 126 20.96 1.22 8.38
CA GLU A 126 21.49 0.86 9.71
C GLU A 126 20.37 0.41 10.69
N GLY A 127 19.34 -0.26 10.17
CA GLY A 127 18.17 -0.66 10.96
C GLY A 127 18.43 -1.93 11.77
N ASP A 128 17.90 -1.98 12.99
CA ASP A 128 17.88 -3.21 13.80
C ASP A 128 16.79 -4.19 13.30
N GLU A 129 17.21 -5.27 12.63
CA GLU A 129 16.32 -6.32 12.09
C GLU A 129 15.53 -7.08 13.16
N GLU A 130 15.89 -6.97 14.45
CA GLU A 130 15.11 -7.58 15.53
C GLU A 130 13.83 -6.79 15.87
N ILE A 131 13.74 -5.53 15.42
CA ILE A 131 12.63 -4.62 15.76
C ILE A 131 12.09 -3.84 14.55
N HIS A 132 12.78 -3.84 13.41
CA HIS A 132 12.37 -3.17 12.19
C HIS A 132 12.16 -4.17 11.06
N GLN A 133 11.11 -3.95 10.25
CA GLN A 133 10.86 -4.75 9.05
C GLN A 133 10.34 -3.87 7.93
N GLY A 134 11.08 -3.82 6.83
CA GLY A 134 10.65 -3.20 5.58
C GLY A 134 9.51 -3.95 4.91
N PHE A 135 8.65 -3.23 4.17
CA PHE A 135 7.64 -3.88 3.33
C PHE A 135 7.21 -3.10 2.08
N CYS A 136 7.71 -1.88 1.88
CA CYS A 136 7.36 -1.07 0.71
C CYS A 136 8.54 -0.17 0.33
N ASP A 137 8.88 -0.17 -0.96
CA ASP A 137 9.70 0.87 -1.58
C ASP A 137 8.77 2.02 -2.01
N ALA A 138 9.13 3.25 -1.69
CA ALA A 138 8.44 4.47 -2.11
C ALA A 138 9.40 5.44 -2.82
N GLY A 139 10.35 4.89 -3.60
CA GLY A 139 11.26 5.59 -4.49
C GLY A 139 12.49 6.15 -3.79
N GLN A 140 12.34 7.29 -3.09
CA GLN A 140 13.39 7.86 -2.23
C GLN A 140 13.17 7.56 -0.76
N ASN A 141 12.11 6.84 -0.42
CA ASN A 141 11.80 6.49 0.95
C ASN A 141 11.44 5.02 1.06
N TRP A 142 11.63 4.48 2.24
CA TRP A 142 11.22 3.16 2.64
C TRP A 142 10.06 3.24 3.62
N ILE A 143 9.09 2.34 3.50
CA ILE A 143 8.05 2.18 4.53
C ILE A 143 8.35 0.94 5.35
N ILE A 144 8.43 1.15 6.66
CA ILE A 144 8.96 0.20 7.62
C ILE A 144 7.98 0.07 8.79
N TRP A 145 7.91 -1.11 9.38
CA TRP A 145 7.31 -1.29 10.69
C TRP A 145 8.35 -1.14 11.80
N ASP A 146 8.04 -0.27 12.76
CA ASP A 146 8.70 -0.20 14.07
C ASP A 146 7.88 -1.02 15.08
N TYR A 147 8.45 -2.16 15.51
CA TYR A 147 7.81 -3.08 16.44
C TYR A 147 7.93 -2.67 17.91
N GLN A 148 8.77 -1.70 18.25
CA GLN A 148 8.90 -1.18 19.62
C GLN A 148 7.64 -0.44 20.06
N ARG A 149 6.97 0.21 19.10
CA ARG A 149 5.75 0.97 19.33
C ARG A 149 4.53 0.26 18.74
N LYS A 150 3.35 0.73 19.15
CA LYS A 150 2.06 0.21 18.66
C LYS A 150 1.17 1.36 18.24
N ASN A 151 0.55 1.21 17.07
CA ASN A 151 -0.49 2.11 16.58
C ASN A 151 -1.85 1.79 17.25
N ALA A 152 -2.89 2.52 16.88
CA ALA A 152 -4.23 2.35 17.41
C ALA A 152 -4.91 0.98 17.08
N LEU A 153 -4.36 0.18 16.16
CA LEU A 153 -4.76 -1.21 15.92
C LEU A 153 -4.08 -2.22 16.86
N GLY A 154 -3.12 -1.77 17.67
CA GLY A 154 -2.24 -2.66 18.42
C GLY A 154 -1.21 -3.37 17.52
N GLU A 155 -1.02 -2.88 16.30
CA GLU A 155 -0.01 -3.34 15.34
C GLU A 155 1.24 -2.45 15.44
N PRO A 156 2.41 -2.88 14.93
CA PRO A 156 3.60 -2.02 14.81
C PRO A 156 3.29 -0.66 14.18
N VAL A 157 3.98 0.39 14.63
CA VAL A 157 3.88 1.73 14.03
C VAL A 157 4.50 1.68 12.63
N ILE A 158 3.91 2.42 11.69
CA ILE A 158 4.44 2.60 10.34
C ILE A 158 5.30 3.87 10.34
N ILE A 159 6.52 3.79 9.83
CA ILE A 159 7.45 4.93 9.67
C ILE A 159 7.87 5.05 8.21
N ILE A 160 8.24 6.27 7.80
CA ILE A 160 8.86 6.55 6.50
C ILE A 160 10.35 6.81 6.74
N ALA A 161 11.24 6.04 6.12
CA ALA A 161 12.68 6.23 6.23
C ALA A 161 13.29 6.73 4.93
N ASP A 162 13.92 7.90 4.96
CA ASP A 162 14.67 8.44 3.81
C ASP A 162 15.97 7.62 3.58
N HIS A 163 16.36 7.43 2.32
CA HIS A 163 17.63 6.80 2.00
C HIS A 163 18.80 7.62 2.59
N GLY A 164 19.58 6.97 3.46
CA GLY A 164 20.77 7.56 4.07
C GLY A 164 20.55 8.22 5.43
N LEU A 165 19.34 8.13 6.00
CA LEU A 165 19.11 8.36 7.43
C LEU A 165 19.03 7.03 8.17
N ILE A 166 19.42 7.04 9.45
CA ILE A 166 19.20 5.90 10.33
C ILE A 166 17.72 5.81 10.69
N VAL A 167 17.19 4.59 10.83
CA VAL A 167 15.76 4.37 11.10
C VAL A 167 15.25 5.17 12.31
N GLU A 168 16.06 5.32 13.35
CA GLU A 168 15.72 6.02 14.60
C GLU A 168 15.51 7.53 14.46
N ASP A 169 16.01 8.14 13.39
CA ASP A 169 15.87 9.58 13.12
C ASP A 169 14.60 9.92 12.32
N ASN A 170 13.78 8.92 11.99
CA ASN A 170 12.63 9.08 11.12
C ASN A 170 11.31 9.29 11.88
N ASP A 171 10.42 10.04 11.26
CA ASP A 171 9.10 10.35 11.80
C ASP A 171 8.07 9.23 11.55
N ASP A 172 7.06 9.20 12.41
CA ASP A 172 5.87 8.37 12.22
C ASP A 172 5.16 8.74 10.93
N PHE A 173 4.64 7.75 10.21
CA PHE A 173 3.79 8.01 9.06
C PHE A 173 2.62 8.93 9.48
N PRO A 174 2.41 10.07 8.80
CA PRO A 174 1.47 11.09 9.25
C PRO A 174 0.06 10.54 9.30
N GLU A 175 -0.74 10.93 10.30
CA GLU A 175 -2.16 10.56 10.43
C GLU A 175 -2.44 9.04 10.37
N GLN A 176 -1.47 8.18 10.72
CA GLN A 176 -1.65 6.73 10.68
C GLN A 176 -2.74 6.20 11.63
N ASP A 177 -3.06 6.93 12.70
CA ASP A 177 -4.15 6.56 13.62
C ASP A 177 -5.52 7.14 13.22
N GLU A 178 -5.58 7.96 12.17
CA GLU A 178 -6.81 8.64 11.73
C GLU A 178 -7.23 8.18 10.32
N ILE A 179 -6.29 8.24 9.38
CA ILE A 179 -6.53 8.05 7.94
C ILE A 179 -5.65 6.92 7.36
N ALA A 180 -4.37 6.81 7.73
CA ALA A 180 -3.51 5.68 7.32
C ALA A 180 -3.64 4.48 8.27
N PHE A 181 -4.87 4.13 8.65
CA PHE A 181 -5.16 3.14 9.70
C PHE A 181 -4.81 1.72 9.26
N GLY A 182 -3.66 1.24 9.71
CA GLY A 182 -3.06 -0.01 9.24
C GLY A 182 -2.58 0.08 7.80
N VAL A 183 -2.07 -1.04 7.27
CA VAL A 183 -1.46 -1.07 5.92
C VAL A 183 -2.48 -0.76 4.81
N GLY A 184 -3.74 -1.14 5.00
CA GLY A 184 -4.79 -0.81 4.03
C GLY A 184 -5.09 0.69 3.95
N GLY A 185 -5.17 1.37 5.10
CA GLY A 185 -5.35 2.82 5.14
C GLY A 185 -4.16 3.55 4.53
N LEU A 186 -2.94 3.07 4.80
CA LEU A 186 -1.71 3.54 4.15
C LEU A 186 -1.85 3.50 2.62
N PHE A 187 -2.12 2.34 2.02
CA PHE A 187 -2.24 2.23 0.56
C PHE A 187 -3.38 3.08 -0.02
N ILE A 188 -4.49 3.24 0.71
CA ILE A 188 -5.57 4.16 0.29
C ILE A 188 -5.08 5.60 0.20
N ARG A 189 -4.24 6.04 1.14
CA ARG A 189 -3.63 7.37 1.08
C ARG A 189 -2.61 7.47 -0.04
N LEU A 190 -1.75 6.48 -0.20
CA LEU A 190 -0.77 6.44 -1.29
C LEU A 190 -1.46 6.51 -2.66
N MET A 191 -2.55 5.75 -2.86
CA MET A 191 -3.39 5.82 -4.07
C MET A 191 -3.95 7.22 -4.29
N LYS A 192 -4.47 7.87 -3.24
CA LYS A 192 -5.00 9.24 -3.37
C LYS A 192 -3.92 10.19 -3.85
N GLU A 193 -2.77 10.18 -3.20
CA GLU A 193 -1.71 11.14 -3.49
C GLU A 193 -1.14 10.90 -4.90
N PHE A 194 -0.92 9.64 -5.29
CA PHE A 194 -0.48 9.31 -6.65
C PHE A 194 -1.48 9.74 -7.74
N ILE A 195 -2.78 9.62 -7.47
CA ILE A 195 -3.81 9.96 -8.45
C ILE A 195 -4.09 11.48 -8.50
N PHE A 196 -3.99 12.18 -7.36
CA PHE A 196 -4.45 13.56 -7.25
C PHE A 196 -3.33 14.60 -7.11
N ASN A 197 -2.11 14.22 -6.71
CA ASN A 197 -0.99 15.15 -6.51
C ASN A 197 0.13 14.89 -7.52
N ASP A 198 0.47 15.94 -8.28
CA ASP A 198 1.44 15.94 -9.38
C ASP A 198 2.90 16.17 -8.91
N THR A 199 3.10 16.49 -7.63
CA THR A 199 4.43 16.63 -7.05
C THR A 199 4.96 15.27 -6.62
N ASN A 200 5.75 14.66 -7.50
CA ASN A 200 6.60 13.50 -7.23
C ASN A 200 7.12 13.45 -5.78
N TYR A 201 6.60 12.46 -5.04
CA TYR A 201 7.25 11.72 -3.94
C TYR A 201 7.97 12.50 -2.82
N GLY A 202 7.52 13.72 -2.50
CA GLY A 202 7.91 14.43 -1.28
C GLY A 202 6.96 14.11 -0.14
N TRP A 203 7.25 13.05 0.62
CA TRP A 203 6.37 12.53 1.68
C TRP A 203 6.71 13.05 3.09
N GLY A 204 7.26 14.28 3.17
CA GLY A 204 7.63 14.98 4.41
C GLY A 204 6.88 16.30 4.61
#